data_AF-A0A1W2BEH1-F1
#
_entry.id   AF-A0A1W2BEH1-F1
#
_cell.length_a   1.000
_cell.length_b   1.000
_cell.length_c   1.000
_cell.angle_alpha   90.00
_cell.angle_beta   90.00
_cell.angle_gamma   90.00
#
_symmetry.space_group_name_H-M   'P 1'
#
loop_
_entity.id
_entity.type
_entity.pdbx_description
1 polymer ?
#
loop_
_entity_poly.entity_id
_entity_poly.type
_entity_poly.pdbx_seq_one_letter_code
_entity_poly.pdbx_strand_id
1 'polypeptide(L)'
;MITRLTAAMAALLLAAGCSGDSSSAPPPAPAEPPPAQVQVATDPCTLLTDSDASAHVGAQVNGTPDDLPNVGRGCRWEAPGGAAYLSVILNTPAFPDITTSSQRTVDVAGKKAAVLADDGTYCLVYVNGGTPWLQFSSQSADTGREVAKTFECERSMQLVSKVIANLKW
;
A
#
# COMPACT_ATOMS: atom_id res chain seq x y z
N MET A 1 37.10 -22.52 31.88
CA MET A 1 38.37 -21.80 31.68
C MET A 1 38.89 -22.15 30.30
N ILE A 2 38.56 -21.37 29.26
CA ILE A 2 39.01 -21.59 27.88
C ILE A 2 39.34 -20.21 27.28
N THR A 3 40.66 -19.98 27.22
CA THR A 3 41.51 -19.22 26.30
C THR A 3 40.88 -18.12 25.43
N ARG A 4 41.21 -16.85 25.74
CA ARG A 4 41.02 -15.68 24.88
C ARG A 4 42.16 -15.60 23.85
N LEU A 5 41.85 -15.67 22.56
CA LEU A 5 42.77 -15.38 21.47
C LEU A 5 42.65 -13.89 21.10
N THR A 6 43.70 -13.15 21.44
CA THR A 6 44.00 -11.80 20.99
C THR A 6 44.34 -11.79 19.49
N ALA A 7 43.65 -10.96 18.71
CA ALA A 7 44.08 -10.57 17.37
C ALA A 7 44.31 -9.06 17.35
N ALA A 8 45.59 -8.69 17.37
CA ALA A 8 46.11 -7.37 17.06
C ALA A 8 46.74 -7.40 15.66
N MET A 9 47.05 -6.22 15.12
CA MET A 9 47.75 -5.91 13.86
C MET A 9 46.84 -5.81 12.63
N ALA A 10 46.99 -4.85 11.73
CA ALA A 10 47.88 -3.68 11.69
C ALA A 10 47.29 -2.70 10.66
N ALA A 11 47.48 -1.40 10.94
CA ALA A 11 47.32 -0.34 9.98
C ALA A 11 48.23 -0.58 8.76
N LEU A 12 47.67 -0.47 7.55
CA LEU A 12 48.42 -0.29 6.32
C LEU A 12 48.22 1.13 5.82
N LEU A 13 49.36 1.79 5.74
CA LEU A 13 49.61 3.16 5.38
C LEU A 13 49.51 3.39 3.86
N LEU A 14 49.06 4.61 3.54
CA LEU A 14 49.58 5.53 2.51
C LEU A 14 49.36 5.21 1.02
N ALA A 15 48.49 6.07 0.45
CA ALA A 15 48.80 7.01 -0.61
C ALA A 15 49.47 6.46 -1.89
N ALA A 16 48.63 6.15 -2.88
CA ALA A 16 48.97 6.28 -4.29
C ALA A 16 48.12 7.40 -4.87
N GLY A 17 48.79 8.46 -5.34
CA GLY A 17 48.18 9.65 -5.92
C GLY A 17 47.45 9.37 -7.23
N CYS A 18 46.35 10.08 -7.43
CA CYS A 18 45.74 10.27 -8.74
C CYS A 18 46.10 11.69 -9.20
N SER A 19 47.18 11.80 -9.97
CA SER A 19 47.36 12.93 -10.88
C SER A 19 46.32 12.78 -11.98
N GLY A 20 45.35 13.69 -12.05
CA GLY A 20 44.31 13.68 -13.07
C GLY A 20 43.86 15.11 -13.35
N ASP A 21 44.18 15.56 -14.56
CA ASP A 21 43.82 16.81 -15.23
C ASP A 21 42.60 17.57 -14.70
N SER A 22 42.82 18.86 -14.45
CA SER A 22 41.79 19.90 -14.27
C SER A 22 41.04 20.16 -15.59
N SER A 23 40.25 19.20 -16.05
CA SER A 23 39.19 19.48 -17.03
C SER A 23 37.96 19.99 -16.29
N SER A 24 37.62 21.25 -16.54
CA SER A 24 36.41 21.90 -16.07
C SER A 24 35.19 21.04 -16.42
N ALA A 25 34.63 20.35 -15.44
CA ALA A 25 33.36 19.66 -15.59
C ALA A 25 32.29 20.71 -15.98
N PRO A 26 31.40 20.41 -16.93
CA PRO A 26 30.26 21.26 -17.21
C PRO A 26 29.48 21.50 -15.90
N PRO A 27 28.94 22.70 -15.67
CA PRO A 27 28.10 22.92 -14.49
C PRO A 27 26.98 21.87 -14.47
N PRO A 28 26.66 21.30 -13.30
CA PRO A 28 25.58 20.33 -13.18
C PRO A 28 24.31 20.95 -13.76
N ALA A 29 23.64 20.20 -14.63
CA ALA A 29 22.34 20.61 -15.16
C ALA A 29 21.39 20.92 -13.99
N PRO A 30 20.52 21.94 -14.11
CA PRO A 30 19.51 22.20 -13.10
C PRO A 30 18.75 20.90 -12.81
N ALA A 31 18.66 20.53 -11.54
CA ALA A 31 17.85 19.39 -11.14
C ALA A 31 16.42 19.62 -11.65
N GLU A 32 15.85 18.64 -12.34
CA GLU A 32 14.44 18.70 -12.73
C GLU A 32 13.61 18.95 -11.47
N PRO A 33 12.64 19.88 -11.52
CA PRO A 33 11.74 20.07 -10.40
C PRO A 33 11.09 18.71 -10.09
N PRO A 34 10.96 18.34 -8.81
CA PRO A 34 10.30 17.10 -8.46
C PRO A 34 8.93 17.07 -9.15
N PRO A 35 8.52 15.92 -9.71
CA PRO A 35 7.25 15.83 -10.41
C PRO A 35 6.15 16.36 -9.51
N ALA A 36 5.31 17.24 -10.04
CA ALA A 36 4.20 17.79 -9.29
C ALA A 36 3.41 16.62 -8.69
N GLN A 37 3.31 16.58 -7.36
CA GLN A 37 2.56 15.54 -6.66
C GLN A 37 1.11 15.61 -7.17
N VAL A 38 0.67 14.55 -7.84
CA VAL A 38 -0.72 14.43 -8.28
C VAL A 38 -1.58 14.49 -7.01
N GLN A 39 -2.36 15.54 -6.85
CA GLN A 39 -3.23 15.69 -5.70
C GLN A 39 -4.53 14.91 -5.93
N VAL A 40 -4.84 13.99 -5.02
CA VAL A 40 -6.12 13.30 -5.01
C VAL A 40 -7.17 14.21 -4.36
N ALA A 41 -8.03 14.80 -5.18
CA ALA A 41 -9.10 15.69 -4.71
C ALA A 41 -10.17 14.94 -3.90
N THR A 42 -10.43 13.67 -4.24
CA THR A 42 -11.39 12.82 -3.54
C THR A 42 -10.90 12.50 -2.13
N ASP A 43 -11.74 12.71 -1.12
CA ASP A 43 -11.50 12.25 0.24
C ASP A 43 -11.90 10.77 0.37
N PRO A 44 -10.95 9.84 0.60
CA PRO A 44 -11.25 8.41 0.70
C PRO A 44 -12.23 8.06 1.83
N CYS A 45 -12.31 8.86 2.91
CA CYS A 45 -13.23 8.61 4.01
C CYS A 45 -14.70 8.86 3.64
N THR A 46 -14.95 9.54 2.53
CA THR A 46 -16.31 9.79 2.01
C THR A 46 -16.81 8.70 1.07
N LEU A 47 -15.93 7.75 0.67
CA LEU A 47 -16.27 6.71 -0.30
C LEU A 47 -17.11 5.58 0.28
N LEU A 48 -17.11 5.42 1.60
CA LEU A 48 -17.95 4.50 2.34
C LEU A 48 -18.57 5.22 3.53
N THR A 49 -19.77 4.79 3.91
CA THR A 49 -20.37 5.25 5.16
C THR A 49 -19.75 4.50 6.34
N ASP A 50 -19.67 5.15 7.50
CA ASP A 50 -19.25 4.48 8.74
C ASP A 50 -20.16 3.30 9.09
N SER A 51 -21.44 3.33 8.68
CA SER A 51 -22.37 2.22 8.84
C SER A 51 -22.01 1.02 7.98
N ASP A 52 -21.65 1.23 6.71
CA ASP A 52 -21.20 0.15 5.82
C ASP A 52 -19.90 -0.47 6.34
N ALA A 53 -18.95 0.37 6.76
CA ALA A 53 -17.69 -0.08 7.32
C ALA A 53 -17.87 -0.82 8.65
N SER A 54 -18.73 -0.31 9.54
CA SER A 54 -19.03 -0.96 10.82
C SER A 54 -19.70 -2.31 10.65
N ALA A 55 -20.62 -2.43 9.69
CA ALA A 55 -21.26 -3.70 9.37
C ALA A 55 -20.24 -4.73 8.85
N HIS A 56 -19.26 -4.29 8.06
CA HIS A 56 -18.21 -5.15 7.52
C HIS A 56 -17.18 -5.57 8.57
N VAL A 57 -16.69 -4.61 9.37
CA VAL A 57 -15.70 -4.82 10.43
C VAL A 57 -16.29 -5.61 11.61
N GLY A 58 -17.60 -5.52 11.84
CA GLY A 58 -18.29 -6.17 12.96
C GLY A 58 -18.17 -5.42 14.29
N ALA A 59 -17.77 -4.16 14.24
CA ALA A 59 -17.69 -3.25 15.38
C ALA A 59 -18.11 -1.84 14.96
N GLN A 60 -18.56 -1.02 15.90
CA GLN A 60 -18.78 0.40 15.62
C GLN A 60 -17.44 1.09 15.40
N VAL A 61 -17.23 1.59 14.19
CA VAL A 61 -15.97 2.23 13.75
C VAL A 61 -16.29 3.49 12.96
N ASN A 62 -15.36 4.45 12.99
CA ASN A 62 -15.42 5.65 12.17
C ASN A 62 -14.19 5.72 11.29
N GLY A 63 -14.34 6.31 10.10
CA GLY A 63 -13.24 6.49 9.18
C GLY A 63 -12.22 7.48 9.73
N THR A 64 -10.97 7.06 9.79
CA THR A 64 -9.84 7.94 10.12
C THR A 64 -8.96 8.12 8.88
N PRO A 65 -8.58 9.35 8.52
CA PRO A 65 -7.60 9.58 7.47
C PRO A 65 -6.31 8.79 7.75
N ASP A 66 -5.83 8.10 6.72
CA ASP A 66 -4.65 7.23 6.75
C ASP A 66 -3.79 7.50 5.51
N ASP A 67 -3.41 8.78 5.35
CA ASP A 67 -2.64 9.25 4.20
C ASP A 67 -1.20 8.72 4.27
N LEU A 68 -0.74 8.16 3.16
CA LEU A 68 0.61 7.60 3.04
C LEU A 68 1.49 8.58 2.26
N PRO A 69 2.56 9.15 2.87
CA PRO A 69 3.44 10.09 2.20
C PRO A 69 4.00 9.52 0.89
N ASN A 70 3.89 10.28 -0.20
CA ASN A 70 4.32 9.90 -1.56
C ASN A 70 3.62 8.68 -2.18
N VAL A 71 2.59 8.14 -1.54
CA VAL A 71 1.84 6.98 -2.05
C VAL A 71 0.42 7.40 -2.41
N GLY A 72 -0.28 8.11 -1.53
CA GLY A 72 -1.66 8.50 -1.80
C GLY A 72 -2.42 8.89 -0.56
N ARG A 73 -3.72 9.15 -0.76
CA ARG A 73 -4.63 9.46 0.34
C ARG A 73 -5.38 8.21 0.76
N GLY A 74 -5.60 8.03 2.05
CA GLY A 74 -6.20 6.83 2.60
C GLY A 74 -7.29 7.11 3.64
N CYS A 75 -8.15 6.13 3.83
CA CYS A 75 -9.03 6.07 4.99
C CYS A 75 -9.02 4.66 5.56
N ARG A 76 -9.03 4.58 6.89
CA ARG A 76 -9.03 3.33 7.65
C ARG A 76 -10.19 3.34 8.64
N TRP A 77 -10.91 2.23 8.69
CA TRP A 77 -11.90 1.91 9.72
C TRP A 77 -11.39 0.69 10.47
N GLU A 78 -11.18 0.82 11.77
CA GLU A 78 -10.52 -0.21 12.57
C GLU A 78 -11.27 -0.48 13.88
N ALA A 79 -11.51 -1.75 14.17
CA ALA A 79 -12.06 -2.18 15.44
C ALA A 79 -11.08 -1.90 16.59
N PRO A 80 -11.56 -1.68 17.83
CA PRO A 80 -10.68 -1.53 18.99
C PRO A 80 -9.63 -2.64 19.07
N GLY A 81 -8.35 -2.25 19.22
CA GLY A 81 -7.23 -3.19 19.30
C GLY A 81 -6.77 -3.79 17.97
N GLY A 82 -7.26 -3.30 16.83
CA GLY A 82 -6.78 -3.69 15.51
C GLY A 82 -7.17 -5.10 15.06
N ALA A 83 -8.11 -5.73 15.76
CA ALA A 83 -8.51 -7.12 15.48
C ALA A 83 -9.17 -7.28 14.10
N ALA A 84 -9.82 -6.24 13.59
CA ALA A 84 -10.44 -6.21 12.28
C ALA A 84 -10.33 -4.80 11.70
N TYR A 85 -10.17 -4.69 10.39
CA TYR A 85 -10.13 -3.39 9.73
C TYR A 85 -10.57 -3.43 8.27
N LEU A 86 -10.81 -2.24 7.76
CA LEU A 86 -11.04 -1.94 6.36
C LEU A 86 -10.20 -0.71 6.00
N SER A 87 -9.53 -0.74 4.87
CA SER A 87 -8.73 0.38 4.36
C SER A 87 -8.99 0.62 2.87
N VAL A 88 -9.12 1.88 2.51
CA VAL A 88 -9.27 2.37 1.14
C VAL A 88 -8.19 3.40 0.90
N ILE A 89 -7.32 3.15 -0.07
CA ILE A 89 -6.22 4.04 -0.45
C ILE A 89 -6.33 4.38 -1.94
N LEU A 90 -6.31 5.68 -2.24
CA LEU A 90 -6.25 6.24 -3.57
C LEU A 90 -4.80 6.58 -3.89
N ASN A 91 -4.13 5.69 -4.60
CA ASN A 91 -2.71 5.74 -4.91
C ASN A 91 -2.43 6.62 -6.12
N THR A 92 -1.39 7.45 -6.03
CA THR A 92 -0.96 8.37 -7.09
C THR A 92 0.25 7.91 -7.90
N PRO A 93 1.14 7.02 -7.41
CA PRO A 93 2.15 6.38 -8.26
C PRO A 93 1.52 5.62 -9.43
N ALA A 94 2.33 5.32 -10.44
CA ALA A 94 1.91 4.46 -11.54
C ALA A 94 1.36 3.13 -11.00
N PHE A 95 0.30 2.62 -11.62
CA PHE A 95 -0.26 1.32 -11.26
C PHE A 95 0.84 0.25 -11.39
N PRO A 96 1.08 -0.55 -10.34
CA PRO A 96 2.18 -1.52 -10.37
C PRO A 96 1.93 -2.63 -11.40
N ASP A 97 3.01 -3.23 -11.88
CA ASP A 97 2.89 -4.51 -12.60
C ASP A 97 2.50 -5.61 -11.60
N ILE A 98 1.30 -6.14 -11.79
CA ILE A 98 0.67 -7.15 -10.92
C ILE A 98 0.71 -8.56 -11.52
N THR A 99 1.33 -8.74 -12.69
CA THR A 99 1.30 -10.03 -13.42
C THR A 99 1.86 -11.19 -12.62
N THR A 100 2.86 -10.94 -11.78
CA THR A 100 3.52 -11.97 -10.94
C THR A 100 3.04 -12.00 -9.49
N SER A 101 2.34 -10.96 -9.04
CA SER A 101 1.91 -10.80 -7.65
C SER A 101 0.41 -11.01 -7.42
N SER A 102 -0.40 -10.98 -8.48
CA SER A 102 -1.83 -11.29 -8.38
C SER A 102 -2.07 -12.79 -8.17
N GLN A 103 -2.96 -13.13 -7.24
CA GLN A 103 -3.48 -14.50 -7.10
C GLN A 103 -4.55 -14.79 -8.15
N ARG A 104 -5.37 -13.78 -8.47
CA ARG A 104 -6.37 -13.82 -9.54
C ARG A 104 -6.74 -12.43 -10.01
N THR A 105 -7.17 -12.33 -11.26
CA THR A 105 -7.83 -11.14 -11.81
C THR A 105 -9.34 -11.25 -11.65
N VAL A 106 -10.00 -10.11 -11.45
CA VAL A 106 -11.46 -10.02 -11.30
C VAL A 106 -11.96 -8.75 -11.99
N ASP A 107 -13.20 -8.79 -12.49
CA ASP A 107 -13.89 -7.59 -12.94
C ASP A 107 -14.84 -7.13 -11.84
N VAL A 108 -14.70 -5.88 -11.40
CA VAL A 108 -15.54 -5.31 -10.33
C VAL A 108 -16.10 -3.98 -10.82
N ALA A 109 -17.42 -3.89 -10.91
CA ALA A 109 -18.13 -2.71 -11.42
C ALA A 109 -17.58 -2.20 -12.78
N GLY A 110 -17.21 -3.11 -13.69
CA GLY A 110 -16.68 -2.78 -15.00
C GLY A 110 -15.22 -2.28 -15.02
N LYS A 111 -14.50 -2.37 -13.88
CA LYS A 111 -13.07 -2.08 -13.79
C LYS A 111 -12.27 -3.37 -13.66
N LYS A 112 -11.09 -3.39 -14.29
CA LYS A 112 -10.11 -4.45 -14.11
C LYS A 112 -9.50 -4.34 -12.72
N ALA A 113 -9.59 -5.43 -11.96
CA ALA A 113 -9.04 -5.53 -10.64
C ALA A 113 -8.25 -6.83 -10.48
N ALA A 114 -7.43 -6.87 -9.43
CA ALA A 114 -6.65 -8.03 -9.06
C ALA A 114 -6.70 -8.23 -7.56
N VAL A 115 -6.85 -9.49 -7.16
CA VAL A 115 -6.71 -9.91 -5.78
C VAL A 115 -5.26 -10.32 -5.58
N LEU A 116 -4.56 -9.62 -4.69
CA LEU A 116 -3.14 -9.82 -4.39
C LEU A 116 -2.94 -10.69 -3.15
N ALA A 117 -3.89 -10.65 -2.21
CA ALA A 117 -3.90 -11.51 -1.04
C ALA A 117 -5.33 -11.97 -0.74
N ASP A 118 -5.46 -13.25 -0.41
CA ASP A 118 -6.69 -13.92 -0.03
C ASP A 118 -6.35 -15.18 0.77
N ASP A 119 -6.41 -15.06 2.10
CA ASP A 119 -6.04 -16.13 3.04
C ASP A 119 -7.20 -16.56 3.96
N GLY A 120 -8.41 -16.08 3.67
CA GLY A 120 -9.64 -16.35 4.38
C GLY A 120 -10.03 -15.24 5.34
N THR A 121 -9.06 -14.64 6.04
CA THR A 121 -9.32 -13.53 6.97
C THR A 121 -8.78 -12.20 6.49
N TYR A 122 -7.91 -12.18 5.47
CA TYR A 122 -7.38 -10.98 4.85
C TYR A 122 -7.65 -10.98 3.34
N CYS A 123 -8.04 -9.80 2.84
CA CYS A 123 -8.18 -9.53 1.42
C CYS A 123 -7.40 -8.27 1.02
N LEU A 124 -6.69 -8.34 -0.10
CA LEU A 124 -6.07 -7.17 -0.75
C LEU A 124 -6.47 -7.13 -2.22
N VAL A 125 -7.08 -6.02 -2.65
CA VAL A 125 -7.57 -5.81 -4.01
C VAL A 125 -7.00 -4.53 -4.58
N TYR A 126 -6.38 -4.60 -5.75
CA TYR A 126 -5.98 -3.44 -6.53
C TYR A 126 -6.92 -3.28 -7.71
N VAL A 127 -7.44 -2.07 -7.93
CA VAL A 127 -8.34 -1.75 -9.04
C VAL A 127 -7.68 -0.68 -9.90
N ASN A 128 -7.44 -1.01 -11.17
CA ASN A 128 -6.89 -0.06 -12.12
C ASN A 128 -8.04 0.72 -12.78
N GLY A 129 -8.05 2.03 -12.56
CA GLY A 129 -8.91 2.94 -13.31
C GLY A 129 -8.23 4.25 -13.69
N GLY A 130 -6.89 4.26 -13.76
CA GLY A 130 -6.07 5.44 -14.00
C GLY A 130 -5.36 5.93 -12.74
N THR A 131 -4.99 7.20 -12.72
CA THR A 131 -4.43 7.87 -11.54
C THR A 131 -5.50 8.81 -10.97
N PRO A 132 -5.96 8.61 -9.72
CA PRO A 132 -5.49 7.60 -8.79
C PRO A 132 -6.01 6.18 -9.10
N TRP A 133 -5.25 5.17 -8.69
CA TRP A 133 -5.73 3.78 -8.66
C TRP A 133 -6.10 3.37 -7.24
N LEU A 134 -7.03 2.41 -7.10
CA LEU A 134 -7.59 2.03 -5.81
C LEU A 134 -6.86 0.81 -5.23
N GLN A 135 -6.39 0.93 -4.00
CA GLN A 135 -6.07 -0.19 -3.12
C GLN A 135 -7.16 -0.32 -2.07
N PHE A 136 -7.75 -1.51 -1.99
CA PHE A 136 -8.69 -1.88 -0.96
C PHE A 136 -8.11 -3.04 -0.16
N SER A 137 -8.11 -2.95 1.16
CA SER A 137 -7.78 -4.08 2.01
C SER A 137 -8.77 -4.24 3.15
N SER A 138 -9.01 -5.48 3.54
CA SER A 138 -9.81 -5.76 4.72
C SER A 138 -9.27 -6.97 5.46
N GLN A 139 -9.40 -6.92 6.78
CA GLN A 139 -9.08 -8.01 7.68
C GLN A 139 -10.25 -8.26 8.62
N SER A 140 -10.68 -9.51 8.70
CA SER A 140 -11.60 -10.01 9.72
C SER A 140 -10.86 -10.38 11.00
N ALA A 141 -11.55 -10.24 12.12
CA ALA A 141 -11.10 -10.78 13.40
C ALA A 141 -10.95 -12.30 13.33
N ASP A 142 -9.87 -12.81 13.91
CA ASP A 142 -9.72 -14.24 14.14
C ASP A 142 -10.72 -14.69 15.20
N THR A 143 -11.61 -15.61 14.80
CA THR A 143 -12.63 -16.19 15.68
C THR A 143 -12.26 -17.59 16.17
N GLY A 144 -11.09 -18.11 15.78
CA GLY A 144 -10.68 -19.49 15.99
C GLY A 144 -11.50 -20.52 15.20
N ARG A 145 -12.39 -20.07 14.30
CA ARG A 145 -13.20 -20.93 13.43
C ARG A 145 -12.59 -21.01 12.05
N GLU A 146 -12.59 -22.21 11.49
CA GLU A 146 -12.20 -22.41 10.10
C GLU A 146 -13.16 -21.68 9.15
N VAL A 147 -12.60 -20.92 8.22
CA VAL A 147 -13.33 -20.19 7.18
C VAL A 147 -12.78 -20.57 5.81
N ALA A 148 -13.59 -20.41 4.77
CA ALA A 148 -13.11 -20.61 3.41
C ALA A 148 -11.97 -19.64 3.09
N LYS A 149 -11.00 -20.08 2.29
CA LYS A 149 -9.84 -19.25 1.89
C LYS A 149 -10.25 -17.93 1.20
N THR A 150 -11.43 -17.89 0.57
CA THR A 150 -11.93 -16.72 -0.16
C THR A 150 -12.86 -15.83 0.66
N PHE A 151 -13.13 -16.18 1.93
CA PHE A 151 -14.21 -15.63 2.73
C PHE A 151 -14.15 -14.10 2.89
N GLU A 152 -12.98 -13.54 3.25
CA GLU A 152 -12.83 -12.09 3.37
C GLU A 152 -12.99 -11.38 2.03
N CYS A 153 -12.36 -11.89 0.96
CA CYS A 153 -12.47 -11.26 -0.34
C CYS A 153 -13.90 -11.31 -0.90
N GLU A 154 -14.63 -12.42 -0.76
CA GLU A 154 -16.01 -12.55 -1.26
C GLU A 154 -16.93 -11.51 -0.64
N ARG A 155 -16.86 -11.31 0.68
CA ARG A 155 -17.68 -10.30 1.35
C ARG A 155 -17.24 -8.87 0.98
N SER A 156 -15.93 -8.67 0.83
CA SER A 156 -15.33 -7.36 0.52
C SER A 156 -15.69 -6.84 -0.87
N MET A 157 -15.96 -7.70 -1.86
CA MET A 157 -16.22 -7.25 -3.24
C MET A 157 -17.45 -6.34 -3.37
N GLN A 158 -18.45 -6.47 -2.50
CA GLN A 158 -19.58 -5.55 -2.49
C GLN A 158 -19.16 -4.14 -2.06
N LEU A 159 -18.27 -4.03 -1.07
CA LEU A 159 -17.72 -2.75 -0.64
C LEU A 159 -16.80 -2.16 -1.70
N VAL A 160 -15.93 -2.97 -2.32
CA VAL A 160 -15.10 -2.53 -3.46
C VAL A 160 -15.99 -1.93 -4.55
N SER A 161 -17.09 -2.59 -4.90
CA SER A 161 -18.05 -2.08 -5.89
C SER A 161 -18.67 -0.73 -5.47
N LYS A 162 -19.03 -0.57 -4.19
CA LYS A 162 -19.54 0.70 -3.64
C LYS A 162 -18.49 1.81 -3.71
N VAL A 163 -17.24 1.53 -3.33
CA VAL A 163 -16.12 2.47 -3.42
C VAL A 163 -15.94 2.94 -4.87
N ILE A 164 -15.91 2.01 -5.83
CA ILE A 164 -15.76 2.32 -7.26
C ILE A 164 -16.90 3.21 -7.75
N ALA A 165 -18.13 2.97 -7.31
CA ALA A 165 -19.30 3.76 -7.69
C ALA A 165 -19.28 5.19 -7.14
N ASN A 166 -18.71 5.38 -5.95
CA ASN A 166 -18.56 6.70 -5.31
C ASN A 166 -17.28 7.44 -5.75
N LEU A 167 -16.30 6.72 -6.30
CA LEU A 167 -15.07 7.31 -6.80
C LEU A 167 -15.30 7.96 -8.17
N LYS A 168 -15.08 9.26 -8.23
CA LYS A 168 -14.96 10.00 -9.50
C LYS A 168 -13.55 9.75 -10.06
N TRP A 169 -13.46 8.79 -10.97
CA TRP A 169 -12.24 8.46 -11.71
C TRP A 169 -11.74 9.62 -12.57
#